data_AF-F4XAH7-F1
#
_entry.id   AF-F4XAH7-F1
#
_cell.length_a   1.000
_cell.length_b   1.000
_cell.length_c   1.000
_cell.angle_alpha   90.00
_cell.angle_beta   90.00
_cell.angle_gamma   90.00
#
_symmetry.space_group_name_H-M   'P 1'
#
loop_
_entity.id
_entity.type
_entity.pdbx_description
1 polymer ?
#
loop_
_entity_poly.entity_id
_entity_poly.type
_entity_poly.pdbx_seq_one_letter_code
_entity_poly.pdbx_strand_id
1 'polypeptide(L)'
;MIEVMIKVAAGAVTAAVCATVVRRGTPELGFLLALAAGIWVLWTVADSLKLVTDWMKWLCELAGLEDWLIEPVFKTVVLSILTRLTAEVCKSAGENGVAAFVETAGTILALAVSLPLVGGVLKMMEGMLM
;
A
#
# COMPACT_ATOMS: atom_id res chain seq x y z
N MET A 1 -0.41 -15.77 -7.87
CA MET A 1 -1.00 -14.41 -7.98
C MET A 1 -2.46 -14.44 -8.40
N ILE A 2 -2.84 -15.14 -9.48
CA ILE A 2 -4.25 -15.24 -9.93
C ILE A 2 -5.16 -15.83 -8.84
N GLU A 3 -4.76 -16.95 -8.23
CA GLU A 3 -5.50 -17.57 -7.10
C GLU A 3 -5.74 -16.62 -5.91
N VAL A 4 -4.76 -15.76 -5.60
CA VAL A 4 -4.87 -14.77 -4.52
C VAL A 4 -5.86 -13.68 -4.91
N MET A 5 -5.79 -13.18 -6.14
CA MET A 5 -6.73 -12.17 -6.66
C MET A 5 -8.17 -12.71 -6.69
N ILE A 6 -8.38 -13.97 -7.05
CA ILE A 6 -9.70 -14.61 -7.03
C ILE A 6 -10.26 -14.65 -5.60
N LYS A 7 -9.45 -15.08 -4.61
CA LYS A 7 -9.85 -15.11 -3.20
C LYS A 7 -10.16 -13.71 -2.65
N VAL A 8 -9.33 -12.73 -3.00
CA VAL A 8 -9.53 -11.32 -2.65
C VAL A 8 -10.82 -10.79 -3.24
N ALA A 9 -11.05 -10.98 -4.54
CA ALA A 9 -12.24 -10.51 -5.24
C ALA A 9 -13.51 -11.14 -4.66
N ALA A 10 -13.52 -12.46 -4.46
CA ALA A 10 -14.65 -13.15 -3.87
C ALA A 10 -14.94 -12.65 -2.44
N GLY A 11 -13.91 -12.57 -1.58
CA GLY A 11 -14.05 -12.07 -0.22
C GLY A 11 -14.54 -10.62 -0.15
N ALA A 12 -13.98 -9.74 -0.98
CA ALA A 12 -14.34 -8.32 -1.05
C ALA A 12 -15.78 -8.12 -1.51
N VAL A 13 -16.23 -8.83 -2.55
CA VAL A 13 -17.62 -8.75 -3.04
C VAL A 13 -18.59 -9.25 -1.97
N THR A 14 -18.29 -10.37 -1.32
CA THR A 14 -19.15 -10.94 -0.27
C THR A 14 -19.26 -9.96 0.91
N ALA A 15 -18.13 -9.41 1.35
CA ALA A 15 -18.09 -8.43 2.41
C ALA A 15 -18.82 -7.13 2.05
N ALA A 16 -18.68 -6.63 0.82
CA ALA A 16 -19.39 -5.45 0.36
C ALA A 16 -20.91 -5.65 0.33
N VAL A 17 -21.38 -6.81 -0.13
CA VAL A 17 -22.80 -7.18 -0.10
C VAL A 17 -23.30 -7.29 1.34
N CYS A 18 -22.57 -7.95 2.24
CA CYS A 18 -22.94 -8.02 3.65
C CYS A 18 -22.96 -6.63 4.32
N ALA A 19 -21.95 -5.79 4.07
CA ALA A 19 -21.85 -4.46 4.64
C ALA A 19 -22.99 -3.54 4.16
N THR A 20 -23.37 -3.61 2.88
CA THR A 20 -24.49 -2.82 2.35
C THR A 20 -25.84 -3.25 2.93
N VAL A 21 -26.05 -4.55 3.18
CA VAL A 21 -27.25 -5.06 3.85
C VAL A 21 -27.29 -4.62 5.33
N VAL A 22 -26.18 -4.74 6.06
CA VAL A 22 -26.10 -4.36 7.49
C VAL A 22 -26.24 -2.84 7.69
N ARG A 23 -25.70 -2.02 6.77
CA ARG A 23 -25.84 -0.55 6.82
C ARG A 23 -27.30 -0.08 6.84
N ARG A 24 -28.25 -0.87 6.33
CA ARG A 24 -29.69 -0.52 6.38
C ARG A 24 -30.29 -0.57 7.78
N GLY A 25 -29.70 -1.34 8.70
CA GLY A 25 -30.14 -1.44 10.09
C GLY A 25 -29.29 -0.59 11.05
N THR A 26 -27.96 -0.70 10.97
CA THR A 26 -27.01 0.03 11.83
C THR A 26 -25.79 0.49 11.01
N PRO A 27 -25.65 1.79 10.74
CA PRO A 27 -24.57 2.30 9.88
C PRO A 27 -23.17 2.08 10.46
N GLU A 28 -23.05 2.06 11.79
CA GLU A 28 -21.78 1.85 12.52
C GLU A 28 -21.19 0.45 12.31
N LEU A 29 -22.04 -0.60 12.38
CA LEU A 29 -21.61 -1.98 12.13
C LEU A 29 -21.21 -2.20 10.68
N GLY A 30 -21.87 -1.52 9.74
CA GLY A 30 -21.50 -1.56 8.33
C GLY A 30 -20.12 -0.97 8.04
N PHE A 31 -19.74 0.08 8.76
CA PHE A 31 -18.39 0.67 8.66
C PHE A 31 -17.32 -0.27 9.23
N LEU A 32 -17.56 -0.83 10.42
CA LEU A 32 -16.65 -1.81 11.04
C LEU A 32 -16.45 -3.04 10.16
N LEU A 33 -17.51 -3.54 9.51
CA LEU A 33 -17.44 -4.65 8.56
C LEU A 33 -16.60 -4.31 7.33
N ALA A 34 -16.78 -3.12 6.75
CA ALA A 34 -15.99 -2.68 5.60
C ALA A 34 -14.50 -2.53 5.96
N LEU A 35 -14.21 -2.01 7.16
CA LEU A 35 -12.85 -1.83 7.66
C LEU A 35 -12.18 -3.18 7.95
N ALA A 36 -12.90 -4.12 8.58
CA ALA A 36 -12.44 -5.48 8.81
C ALA A 36 -12.17 -6.24 7.49
N ALA A 37 -13.05 -6.08 6.49
CA ALA A 37 -12.85 -6.65 5.17
C ALA A 37 -11.63 -6.05 4.44
N GLY A 38 -11.42 -4.74 4.55
CA GLY A 38 -10.24 -4.06 4.02
C GLY A 38 -8.94 -4.59 4.64
N ILE A 39 -8.89 -4.75 5.97
CA ILE A 39 -7.75 -5.34 6.67
C ILE A 39 -7.51 -6.78 6.22
N TRP A 40 -8.57 -7.58 6.12
CA TRP A 40 -8.48 -8.98 5.65
C TRP A 40 -7.90 -9.04 4.23
N VAL A 41 -8.39 -8.21 3.31
CA VAL A 41 -7.88 -8.14 1.94
C VAL A 41 -6.40 -7.76 1.93
N LEU A 42 -5.98 -6.72 2.67
CA LEU A 42 -4.56 -6.37 2.79
C LEU A 42 -3.72 -7.54 3.29
N TRP A 43 -4.21 -8.25 4.32
CA TRP A 43 -3.51 -9.38 4.92
C TRP A 43 -3.28 -10.51 3.91
N THR A 44 -4.27 -10.81 3.08
CA THR A 44 -4.14 -11.88 2.07
C THR A 44 -3.11 -11.58 0.98
N VAL A 45 -2.82 -10.30 0.72
CA VAL A 45 -1.85 -9.88 -0.30
C VAL A 45 -0.46 -9.63 0.31
N ALA A 46 -0.35 -9.54 1.65
CA ALA A 46 0.90 -9.24 2.34
C ALA A 46 2.04 -10.24 2.04
N ASP A 47 1.74 -11.54 1.92
CA ASP A 47 2.76 -12.53 1.53
C ASP A 47 3.19 -12.39 0.07
N SER A 48 2.32 -11.90 -0.81
CA SER A 48 2.72 -11.58 -2.20
C SER A 48 3.69 -10.41 -2.24
N LEU A 49 3.54 -9.44 -1.31
CA LEU A 49 4.48 -8.33 -1.18
C LEU A 49 5.87 -8.80 -0.74
N LYS A 50 5.94 -9.79 0.17
CA LYS A 50 7.22 -10.43 0.55
C LYS A 50 7.92 -11.07 -0.65
N LEU A 51 7.15 -11.80 -1.46
CA LEU A 51 7.68 -12.44 -2.67
C LEU A 51 8.31 -11.41 -3.62
N VAL A 52 7.65 -10.26 -3.82
CA VAL A 52 8.20 -9.15 -4.61
C VAL A 52 9.49 -8.61 -4.00
N THR A 53 9.53 -8.40 -2.67
CA THR A 53 10.76 -7.92 -2.01
C THR A 53 11.92 -8.91 -2.10
N ASP A 54 11.69 -10.21 -1.99
CA ASP A 54 12.75 -11.22 -2.11
C ASP A 54 13.30 -11.27 -3.53
N TRP A 55 12.42 -11.19 -4.54
CA TRP A 55 12.85 -11.04 -5.94
C TRP A 55 13.69 -9.77 -6.13
N MET A 56 13.25 -8.64 -5.57
CA MET A 56 13.97 -7.38 -5.71
C MET A 56 15.36 -7.41 -5.05
N LYS A 57 15.49 -8.09 -3.90
CA LYS A 57 16.78 -8.37 -3.24
C LYS A 57 17.68 -9.24 -4.11
N TRP A 58 17.15 -10.33 -4.63
CA TRP A 58 17.89 -11.21 -5.54
C TRP A 58 18.38 -10.47 -6.80
N LEU A 59 17.55 -9.58 -7.38
CA LEU A 59 17.98 -8.73 -8.49
C LEU A 59 19.09 -7.74 -8.09
N CYS A 60 19.02 -7.15 -6.89
CA CYS A 60 20.07 -6.24 -6.42
C CYS A 60 21.39 -6.97 -6.14
N GLU A 61 21.35 -8.16 -5.55
CA GLU A 61 22.54 -9.02 -5.40
C GLU A 61 23.17 -9.34 -6.76
N LEU A 62 22.36 -9.68 -7.77
CA LEU A 62 22.85 -9.98 -9.12
C LEU A 62 23.51 -8.79 -9.80
N ALA A 63 22.98 -7.59 -9.55
CA ALA A 63 23.45 -6.35 -10.16
C ALA A 63 24.51 -5.62 -9.30
N GLY A 64 24.88 -6.16 -8.14
CA GLY A 64 25.85 -5.56 -7.22
C GLY A 64 25.37 -4.26 -6.56
N LEU A 65 24.06 -4.06 -6.45
CA LEU A 65 23.47 -2.91 -5.79
C LEU A 65 23.40 -3.12 -4.28
N GLU A 66 23.73 -2.09 -3.50
CA GLU A 66 23.54 -2.09 -2.04
C GLU A 66 22.05 -2.11 -1.67
N ASP A 67 21.72 -2.85 -0.61
CA ASP A 67 20.37 -2.99 -0.03
C ASP A 67 19.71 -1.64 0.33
N TRP A 68 20.50 -0.58 0.51
CA TRP A 68 20.01 0.76 0.83
C TRP A 68 19.08 1.34 -0.26
N LEU A 69 19.16 0.84 -1.50
CA LEU A 69 18.30 1.29 -2.61
C LEU A 69 16.92 0.62 -2.61
N ILE A 70 16.81 -0.58 -2.02
CA ILE A 70 15.54 -1.32 -1.91
C ILE A 70 14.62 -0.71 -0.85
N GLU A 71 15.21 -0.23 0.25
CA GLU A 71 14.48 0.32 1.38
C GLU A 71 13.50 1.46 1.01
N PRO A 72 13.90 2.50 0.23
CA PRO A 72 12.99 3.57 -0.19
C PRO A 72 11.87 3.09 -1.13
N VAL A 73 12.12 2.11 -2.00
CA VAL A 73 11.06 1.52 -2.84
C VAL A 73 10.00 0.87 -1.96
N PHE A 74 10.42 0.05 -0.99
CA PHE A 74 9.50 -0.61 -0.08
C PHE A 74 8.73 0.38 0.80
N LYS A 75 9.41 1.40 1.35
CA LYS A 75 8.77 2.49 2.12
C LYS A 75 7.70 3.21 1.31
N THR A 76 7.94 3.44 0.01
CA THR A 76 6.95 4.11 -0.86
C THR A 76 5.70 3.25 -1.05
N VAL A 77 5.84 1.94 -1.25
CA VAL A 77 4.70 1.02 -1.39
C VAL A 77 3.87 0.98 -0.11
N VAL A 78 4.52 0.80 1.04
CA VAL A 78 3.86 0.79 2.35
C VAL A 78 3.14 2.10 2.61
N LEU A 79 3.79 3.24 2.33
CA LEU A 79 3.21 4.56 2.50
C LEU A 79 1.97 4.77 1.61
N SER A 80 2.02 4.33 0.34
CA SER A 80 0.90 4.43 -0.59
C SER A 80 -0.31 3.61 -0.13
N ILE A 81 -0.07 2.38 0.34
CA ILE A 81 -1.11 1.51 0.89
C ILE A 81 -1.75 2.15 2.12
N LEU A 82 -0.93 2.63 3.06
CA LEU A 82 -1.42 3.27 4.29
C LEU A 82 -2.26 4.50 3.97
N THR A 83 -1.74 5.39 3.11
CA THR A 83 -2.42 6.63 2.70
C THR A 83 -3.80 6.33 2.12
N ARG A 84 -3.89 5.38 1.17
CA ARG A 84 -5.15 4.99 0.55
C ARG A 84 -6.12 4.38 1.54
N LEU A 85 -5.65 3.49 2.40
CA LEU A 85 -6.48 2.86 3.43
C LEU A 85 -7.07 3.92 4.37
N THR A 86 -6.24 4.81 4.90
CA THR A 86 -6.69 5.88 5.80
C THR A 86 -7.65 6.86 5.13
N ALA A 87 -7.40 7.22 3.87
CA ALA A 87 -8.29 8.10 3.12
C ALA A 87 -9.66 7.44 2.88
N GLU A 88 -9.69 6.17 2.50
CA GLU A 88 -10.93 5.44 2.25
C GLU A 88 -11.75 5.22 3.53
N VAL A 89 -11.07 5.02 4.66
CA VAL A 89 -11.68 4.97 5.99
C VAL A 89 -12.33 6.32 6.34
N CYS A 90 -11.63 7.45 6.12
CA CYS A 90 -12.20 8.78 6.33
C CYS A 90 -13.40 9.05 5.39
N LYS A 91 -13.30 8.71 4.11
CA LYS A 91 -14.42 8.82 3.13
C LYS A 91 -15.63 7.99 3.57
N SER A 92 -15.39 6.77 4.05
CA SER A 92 -16.43 5.86 4.52
C SER A 92 -17.14 6.33 5.79
N ALA A 93 -16.52 7.23 6.56
CA ALA A 93 -17.12 7.90 7.71
C ALA A 93 -17.86 9.20 7.35
N GLY A 94 -17.86 9.61 6.08
CA GLY A 94 -18.42 10.88 5.61
C GLY A 94 -17.44 12.06 5.63
N GLU A 95 -16.22 11.85 6.12
CA GLU A 95 -15.18 12.87 6.29
C GLU A 95 -14.29 13.00 5.04
N ASN A 96 -14.90 13.41 3.92
CA ASN A 96 -14.19 13.59 2.65
C ASN A 96 -13.10 14.67 2.73
N GLY A 97 -13.30 15.70 3.57
CA GLY A 97 -12.30 16.75 3.80
C GLY A 97 -11.02 16.19 4.43
N VAL A 98 -11.16 15.42 5.52
CA VAL A 98 -10.04 14.76 6.20
C VAL A 98 -9.34 13.78 5.26
N ALA A 99 -10.10 13.03 4.46
CA ALA A 99 -9.53 12.12 3.47
C ALA A 99 -8.63 12.85 2.44
N ALA A 100 -9.04 14.01 1.96
CA ALA A 100 -8.23 14.82 1.04
C ALA A 100 -6.93 15.34 1.70
N PHE A 101 -6.99 15.70 2.99
CA PHE A 101 -5.78 16.05 3.75
C PHE A 101 -4.82 14.85 3.91
N VAL A 102 -5.36 13.66 4.15
CA VAL A 102 -4.56 12.43 4.22
C VAL A 102 -3.90 12.13 2.88
N GLU A 103 -4.63 12.23 1.76
CA GLU A 103 -4.08 12.01 0.42
C GLU A 103 -2.97 13.00 0.06
N THR A 104 -3.15 14.28 0.42
CA THR A 104 -2.11 15.31 0.20
C THR A 104 -0.88 15.07 1.08
N ALA A 105 -1.05 14.74 2.35
CA ALA A 105 0.05 14.39 3.24
C ALA A 105 0.84 13.17 2.72
N GLY A 106 0.15 12.12 2.27
CA GLY A 106 0.77 10.94 1.67
C GLY A 106 1.57 11.27 0.41
N THR A 107 1.09 12.21 -0.41
CA THR A 107 1.82 12.67 -1.61
C THR A 107 3.12 13.39 -1.25
N ILE A 108 3.09 14.25 -0.23
CA ILE A 108 4.29 14.96 0.28
C ILE A 108 5.29 13.97 0.86
N LEU A 109 4.82 12.98 1.63
CA LEU A 109 5.69 11.95 2.19
C LEU A 109 6.26 11.03 1.10
N ALA A 110 5.51 10.74 0.04
CA ALA A 110 6.01 9.97 -1.10
C ALA A 110 7.16 10.71 -1.80
N LEU A 111 7.06 12.03 -1.93
CA LEU A 111 8.17 12.87 -2.40
C LEU A 111 9.38 12.78 -1.46
N ALA A 112 9.19 12.85 -0.14
CA ALA A 112 10.29 12.72 0.81
C ALA A 112 11.00 11.35 0.73
N VAL A 113 10.27 10.27 0.47
CA VAL A 113 10.83 8.92 0.30
C VAL A 113 11.53 8.73 -1.05
N SER A 114 11.20 9.51 -2.07
CA SER A 114 11.88 9.42 -3.38
C SER A 114 13.25 10.11 -3.40
N LEU A 115 13.50 11.08 -2.52
CA LEU A 115 14.80 11.76 -2.38
C LEU A 115 16.01 10.82 -2.22
N PRO A 116 16.02 9.84 -1.28
CA PRO A 116 17.13 8.90 -1.14
C PRO A 116 17.34 8.05 -2.40
N LEU A 117 16.28 7.75 -3.15
CA LEU A 117 16.37 7.03 -4.42
C LEU A 117 17.18 7.84 -5.45
N VAL A 118 16.87 9.13 -5.57
CA VAL A 118 17.60 10.06 -6.46
C VAL A 118 19.06 10.19 -6.02
N GLY A 119 19.32 10.28 -4.72
CA GLY A 119 20.67 10.31 -4.17
C GLY A 119 21.48 9.05 -4.51
N GLY A 120 20.85 7.87 -4.45
CA GLY A 120 21.49 6.61 -4.84
C GLY A 120 21.85 6.52 -6.32
N VAL A 121 20.96 7.00 -7.19
CA VAL A 121 21.26 7.07 -8.63
C VAL A 121 22.45 8.01 -8.90
N LEU A 122 22.48 9.20 -8.28
CA LEU A 122 23.60 10.14 -8.42
C LEU A 122 24.94 9.52 -7.97
N LYS A 123 24.94 8.82 -6.84
CA LYS A 123 26.14 8.16 -6.30
C LYS A 123 26.66 7.05 -7.23
N MET A 124 25.76 6.30 -7.87
CA MET A 124 26.15 5.29 -8.87
C MET A 124 26.76 5.93 -10.12
N MET A 125 26.22 7.06 -10.57
CA MET A 125 26.80 7.81 -11.70
C MET A 125 28.19 8.35 -11.38
N GLU A 126 28.42 8.84 -10.16
CA GLU A 126 29.73 9.31 -9.71
C GLU A 126 30.77 8.15 -9.70
N GLY A 127 30.37 6.97 -9.23
CA GLY A 127 31.22 5.78 -9.22
C GLY A 127 31.57 5.21 -10.59
N MET A 128 30.83 5.53 -11.67
CA MET A 128 31.17 5.15 -13.04
C MET A 128 32.07 6.18 -13.75
N LEU A 129 32.20 7.38 -13.19
CA LEU A 129 32.95 8.48 -13.78
C LEU A 129 34.39 8.55 -13.24
N MET A 130 34.69 7.87 -12.13
CA MET A 130 36.05 7.58 -11.64
C MET A 130 36.53 6.22 -12.13
#